data_AF-A0AB37ZEF7-F1
#
_entry.id   AF-A0AB37ZEF7-F1
#
_cell.length_a   1.000
_cell.length_b   1.000
_cell.length_c   1.000
_cell.angle_alpha   90.00
_cell.angle_beta   90.00
_cell.angle_gamma   90.00
#
_symmetry.space_group_name_H-M   'P 1'
#
loop_
_entity.id
_entity.type
_entity.pdbx_description
1 polymer ?
#
loop_
_entity_poly.entity_id
_entity_poly.type
_entity_poly.pdbx_seq_one_letter_code
_entity_poly.pdbx_strand_id
1 'polypeptide(L)' 'MAKEKFERNKPHVNVGTIGHVDHGKTTLTAALTRVCSEVFGS' A
#
# COMPACT_ATOMS: atom_id res chain seq x y z
N MET A 1 -21.56 0.64 14.80
CA MET A 1 -20.77 -0.60 14.83
C MET A 1 -19.33 -0.20 15.08
N ALA A 2 -18.73 -0.64 16.19
CA ALA A 2 -17.32 -0.37 16.44
C ALA A 2 -16.51 -1.02 15.31
N LYS A 3 -15.55 -0.29 14.70
CA LYS A 3 -14.62 -0.88 13.75
C LYS A 3 -13.93 -2.05 14.44
N GLU A 4 -13.93 -3.19 13.76
CA GLU A 4 -13.24 -4.37 14.24
C GLU A 4 -11.76 -4.05 14.48
N LYS A 5 -11.20 -4.57 15.57
CA LYS A 5 -9.79 -4.35 15.89
C LYS A 5 -8.96 -5.04 14.81
N PHE A 6 -8.05 -4.31 14.18
CA PHE A 6 -7.18 -4.87 13.17
C PHE A 6 -6.19 -5.85 13.82
N GLU A 7 -6.30 -7.13 13.46
CA GLU A 7 -5.40 -8.19 13.91
C GLU A 7 -4.20 -8.32 12.96
N ARG A 8 -2.99 -8.09 13.49
CA ARG A 8 -1.72 -8.10 12.74
C ARG A 8 -1.15 -9.51 12.54
N ASN A 9 -1.96 -10.43 12.02
CA ASN A 9 -1.54 -11.84 11.85
C ASN A 9 -0.68 -12.07 10.60
N LYS A 10 -0.73 -11.15 9.63
CA LYS A 10 0.08 -11.23 8.41
C LYS A 10 1.49 -10.67 8.65
N PRO A 11 2.53 -11.21 7.98
CA PRO A 11 3.86 -10.61 8.01
C PRO A 11 3.82 -9.12 7.64
N HIS A 12 4.44 -8.29 8.47
CA HIS A 12 4.51 -6.85 8.26
C HIS A 12 5.92 -6.45 7.83
N VAL A 13 6.02 -5.62 6.79
CA VAL A 13 7.30 -5.14 6.25
C VAL A 13 7.25 -3.62 6.13
N ASN A 14 8.29 -2.95 6.62
CA ASN A 14 8.45 -1.50 6.44
C ASN A 14 9.09 -1.23 5.08
N VAL A 15 8.42 -0.45 4.23
CA VAL A 15 8.86 -0.15 2.86
C VAL A 15 8.69 1.33 2.54
N GLY A 16 9.40 1.81 1.51
CA GLY A 16 9.29 3.18 1.01
C GLY A 16 9.77 3.32 -0.44
N THR A 17 9.31 4.38 -1.11
CA THR A 17 9.69 4.70 -2.50
C THR A 17 10.65 5.90 -2.52
N ILE A 18 11.88 5.71 -3.00
CA ILE A 18 12.95 6.73 -3.05
C ILE A 18 13.42 6.97 -4.50
N GLY A 19 14.10 8.10 -4.78
CA GLY A 19 14.62 8.43 -6.12
C GLY A 19 14.57 9.92 -6.49
N HIS A 20 15.02 10.25 -7.70
CA HIS A 20 15.12 11.63 -8.23
C HIS A 20 13.75 12.30 -8.43
N VAL A 21 13.72 13.65 -8.40
CA VAL A 21 12.51 14.43 -8.67
C VAL A 21 11.92 14.05 -10.04
N ASP A 22 10.60 14.13 -10.17
CA ASP A 22 9.86 13.80 -11.41
C ASP A 22 9.95 12.35 -11.93
N HIS A 23 10.61 11.43 -11.23
CA HIS A 23 10.62 9.99 -11.58
C HIS A 23 9.36 9.23 -11.13
N GLY A 24 8.27 9.93 -10.79
CA GLY A 24 6.97 9.31 -10.57
C GLY A 24 6.81 8.49 -9.29
N LYS A 25 7.59 8.74 -8.23
CA LYS A 25 7.46 8.02 -6.95
C LYS A 25 6.03 8.04 -6.39
N THR A 26 5.40 9.22 -6.35
CA THR A 26 4.00 9.40 -5.91
C THR A 26 3.02 8.64 -6.80
N THR A 27 3.21 8.72 -8.12
CA THR A 27 2.36 8.02 -9.11
C THR A 27 2.48 6.51 -8.95
N LEU A 28 3.69 5.98 -8.74
CA LEU A 28 3.93 4.57 -8.50
C LEU A 28 3.25 4.10 -7.21
N THR A 29 3.38 4.86 -6.11
CA THR A 29 2.69 4.52 -4.85
C THR A 29 1.17 4.47 -5.03
N ALA A 30 0.58 5.43 -5.75
CA ALA A 30 -0.86 5.42 -6.03
C ALA A 30 -1.29 4.22 -6.88
N ALA A 31 -0.52 3.88 -7.91
CA ALA A 31 -0.76 2.71 -8.75
C ALA A 31 -0.67 1.40 -7.96
N LEU A 32 0.33 1.26 -7.08
CA LEU A 32 0.49 0.10 -6.21
C LEU A 32 -0.74 -0.10 -5.30
N THR A 33 -1.22 0.95 -4.64
CA THR A 33 -2.41 0.86 -3.78
C THR A 33 -3.65 0.44 -4.58
N ARG A 34 -3.84 1.01 -5.77
CA ARG A 34 -4.95 0.66 -6.66
C ARG A 34 -4.90 -0.80 -7.09
N VAL A 35 -3.76 -1.24 -7.65
CA VAL A 35 -3.59 -2.61 -8.16
C VAL A 35 -3.73 -3.63 -7.03
N CYS A 36 -3.14 -3.38 -5.85
CA CYS A 36 -3.30 -4.29 -4.73
C CYS A 36 -4.76 -4.43 -4.28
N SER A 37 -5.55 -3.35 -4.34
CA SER A 37 -6.98 -3.41 -4.07
C SER A 37 -7.73 -4.17 -5.15
N GLU A 38 -7.40 -3.99 -6.43
CA GLU A 38 -8.08 -4.68 -7.55
C GLU A 38 -7.76 -6.18 -7.60
N VAL A 39 -6.52 -6.56 -7.30
CA VAL A 39 -6.04 -7.94 -7.43
C VAL A 39 -6.25 -8.75 -6.15
N PHE A 40 -6.09 -8.12 -4.97
CA PHE A 40 -6.11 -8.80 -3.67
C PHE A 40 -7.19 -8.29 -2.73
N GLY A 41 -7.89 -7.19 -3.06
CA GLY A 41 -9.01 -6.70 -2.28
C GLY A 41 -10.22 -7.62 -2.47
N SER A 42 -10.72 -8.17 -1.37
CA SER A 42 -11.95 -8.97 -1.31
C SER A 42 -13.18 -8.08 -1.34
#